data_AF-A0A0B0EQV1-F1
#
_entry.id   AF-A0A0B0EQV1-F1
#
_cell.length_a   1.000
_cell.length_b   1.000
_cell.length_c   1.000
_cell.angle_alpha   90.00
_cell.angle_beta   90.00
_cell.angle_gamma   90.00
#
_symmetry.space_group_name_H-M   'P 1'
#
loop_
_entity.id
_entity.type
_entity.pdbx_description
1 polymer ?
#
loop_
_entity_poly.entity_id
_entity_poly.type
_entity_poly.pdbx_seq_one_letter_code
_entity_poly.pdbx_strand_id
1 'polypeptide(L)'
;MAQSKLDIRVRALGRFSSPDQILDTIIRQDESGPVYVRDVATVTETLKEETDFVRSNGQNVLAMNFQKEPGANVMEVMAKLNEEAERIKAKDGILDSYAKSHGIKGGLELFQVYDQTDYINQAFDLVKSSIVFGGILAVIALLTFLRSLRSIGIIAIAIPISIVGSIVIMVALGRSINVISLAGMAFAVGMVVDNSIVVLENIFRHMEMGKSKIDAALDGAAEVSGAVLASTLTTLLVFIPILLIQEASGQLMRDISLAIIAAVGLSYIVSITVVPCGAALFLKVGVKKNVKQKKTQIEKTMAVSPGKLTRIAHPFRTFYYYLSNFSQYLYKLVYWLNGSMIRRVLVISVFTVVTFLGIIVTIPPIDYLPSGNRNLTFGLMIPPPGYNVAKFKELGGRVEKKNTTFLGST
;
A
#
# COMPACT_ATOMS: atom_id res chain seq x y z
N MET A 1 24.47 -37.99 63.50
CA MET A 1 25.19 -38.62 62.37
C MET A 1 24.33 -38.47 61.12
N ALA A 2 24.63 -37.52 60.25
CA ALA A 2 23.90 -37.30 58.99
C ALA A 2 24.74 -37.88 57.85
N GLN A 3 24.35 -39.04 57.33
CA GLN A 3 24.96 -39.62 56.13
C GLN A 3 24.52 -38.83 54.91
N SER A 4 25.46 -38.11 54.30
CA SER A 4 25.30 -37.48 52.99
C SER A 4 25.02 -38.56 51.94
N LYS A 5 23.83 -38.53 51.33
CA LYS A 5 23.50 -39.39 50.18
C LYS A 5 24.28 -38.86 48.97
N LEU A 6 25.34 -39.57 48.57
CA LEU A 6 26.04 -39.29 47.31
C LEU A 6 25.14 -39.70 46.14
N ASP A 7 24.77 -38.74 45.30
CA ASP A 7 24.11 -38.99 44.02
C ASP A 7 25.15 -38.87 42.90
N ILE A 8 25.52 -39.99 42.28
CA ILE A 8 26.53 -40.05 41.21
C ILE A 8 25.82 -40.36 39.90
N ARG A 9 25.91 -39.42 38.95
CA ARG A 9 25.40 -39.63 37.59
C ARG A 9 26.49 -40.20 36.70
N VAL A 10 26.35 -41.47 36.32
CA VAL A 10 27.23 -42.14 35.35
C VAL A 10 26.63 -42.00 33.95
N ARG A 11 27.44 -41.56 32.97
CA ARG A 11 27.05 -41.50 31.56
C ARG A 11 28.09 -42.24 30.72
N ALA A 12 27.66 -43.30 30.04
CA ALA A 12 28.46 -43.93 29.00
C ALA A 12 28.32 -43.13 27.69
N LEU A 13 29.44 -42.79 27.05
CA LEU A 13 29.47 -42.15 25.74
C LEU A 13 29.59 -43.24 24.67
N GLY A 14 28.46 -43.65 24.10
CA GLY A 14 28.40 -44.66 23.02
C GLY A 14 28.50 -44.08 21.61
N ARG A 15 29.18 -42.94 21.43
CA ARG A 15 29.34 -42.29 20.12
C ARG A 15 30.81 -42.31 19.72
N PHE A 16 31.07 -42.60 18.45
CA PHE A 16 32.40 -42.47 17.88
C PHE A 16 32.76 -40.98 17.74
N SER A 17 33.98 -40.63 18.14
CA SER A 17 34.52 -39.27 18.09
C SER A 17 35.59 -39.09 17.02
N SER A 18 36.07 -40.19 16.44
CA SER A 18 37.05 -40.17 15.34
C SER A 18 36.80 -41.31 14.36
N PRO A 19 37.24 -41.16 13.09
CA PRO A 19 37.24 -42.25 12.11
C PRO A 19 37.93 -43.53 12.61
N ASP A 20 39.00 -43.40 13.40
CA ASP A 20 39.75 -44.55 13.93
C ASP A 20 38.89 -45.43 14.86
N GLN A 21 38.02 -44.83 15.66
CA GLN A 21 37.11 -45.60 16.52
C GLN A 21 36.06 -46.37 15.71
N ILE A 22 35.67 -45.84 14.55
CA ILE A 22 34.78 -46.54 13.62
C ILE A 22 35.54 -47.72 13.00
N LEU A 23 36.79 -47.51 12.59
CA LEU A 23 37.65 -48.55 12.02
C LEU A 23 37.87 -49.75 12.96
N ASP A 24 37.96 -49.49 14.27
CA ASP A 24 38.12 -50.52 15.31
C ASP A 24 36.79 -51.16 15.77
N THR A 25 35.68 -50.85 15.10
CA THR A 25 34.39 -51.50 15.39
C THR A 25 34.39 -52.94 14.87
N ILE A 26 34.02 -53.90 15.74
CA ILE A 26 33.91 -55.32 15.38
C ILE A 26 32.58 -55.54 14.66
N ILE A 27 32.63 -56.05 13.42
CA ILE A 27 31.45 -56.38 12.61
C ILE A 27 31.05 -57.84 12.81
N ARG A 28 32.02 -58.73 12.98
CA ARG A 28 31.81 -60.17 13.16
C ARG A 28 32.89 -60.74 14.07
N GLN A 29 32.55 -61.74 14.86
CA GLN A 29 33.52 -62.51 15.63
C GLN A 29 33.28 -64.00 15.37
N ASP A 30 34.30 -64.70 14.89
CA ASP A 30 34.28 -66.15 14.64
C ASP A 30 35.43 -66.85 15.38
N GLU A 31 35.57 -68.17 15.23
CA GLU A 31 36.65 -68.96 15.85
C GLU A 31 38.05 -68.54 15.38
N SER A 32 38.17 -67.81 14.26
CA SER A 32 39.42 -67.32 13.68
C SER A 32 39.79 -65.91 14.18
N GLY A 33 38.87 -65.20 14.84
CA GLY A 33 39.10 -63.89 15.45
C GLY A 33 38.00 -62.85 15.16
N PRO A 34 38.14 -61.63 15.69
CA PRO A 34 37.27 -60.51 15.34
C PRO A 34 37.62 -59.91 13.97
N VAL A 35 36.60 -59.66 13.15
CA VAL A 35 36.67 -58.89 11.90
C VAL A 35 36.23 -57.46 12.18
N TYR A 36 37.10 -56.51 11.87
CA TYR A 36 36.91 -55.09 12.11
C TYR A 36 36.41 -54.36 10.86
N VAL A 37 35.86 -53.15 11.03
CA VAL A 37 35.48 -52.28 9.89
C VAL A 37 36.67 -52.00 8.98
N ARG A 38 37.87 -51.79 9.55
CA ARG A 38 39.11 -51.58 8.77
C ARG A 38 39.46 -52.73 7.82
N ASP A 39 38.95 -53.93 8.07
CA ASP A 39 39.26 -55.10 7.23
C ASP A 39 38.40 -55.13 5.95
N VAL A 40 37.28 -54.39 5.92
CA VAL A 40 36.28 -54.46 4.83
C VAL A 40 35.86 -53.11 4.27
N ALA A 41 36.23 -51.99 4.91
CA ALA A 41 35.84 -50.66 4.49
C ALA A 41 36.91 -49.61 4.81
N THR A 42 36.88 -48.51 4.06
CA THR A 42 37.68 -47.31 4.33
C THR A 42 36.77 -46.24 4.91
N VAL A 43 37.19 -45.66 6.04
CA VAL A 43 36.47 -44.56 6.69
C VAL A 43 37.28 -43.29 6.47
N THR A 44 36.71 -42.33 5.76
CA THR A 44 37.30 -41.01 5.55
C THR A 44 36.35 -39.94 6.06
N GLU A 45 36.91 -38.93 6.72
CA GLU A 45 36.16 -37.72 7.01
C GLU A 45 36.03 -36.92 5.70
N THR A 46 34.80 -36.73 5.26
CA THR A 46 34.51 -36.01 4.02
C THR A 46 33.22 -35.21 4.18
N LEU A 47 33.00 -34.27 3.27
CA LEU A 47 31.76 -33.53 3.21
C LEU A 47 30.62 -34.45 2.77
N LYS A 48 29.42 -34.17 3.29
CA LYS A 48 28.19 -34.78 2.80
C LYS A 48 28.08 -34.58 1.29
N GLU A 49 27.62 -35.61 0.58
CA GLU A 49 27.38 -35.54 -0.86
C GLU A 49 26.50 -34.35 -1.24
N GLU A 50 26.92 -33.58 -2.25
CA GLU A 50 26.19 -32.41 -2.77
C GLU A 50 24.93 -32.90 -3.51
N THR A 51 23.77 -32.83 -2.85
CA THR A 51 22.48 -33.17 -3.48
C THR A 51 21.87 -31.98 -4.22
N ASP A 52 22.19 -30.77 -3.77
CA ASP A 52 21.65 -29.52 -4.28
C ASP A 52 22.74 -28.44 -4.27
N PHE A 53 22.56 -27.42 -5.12
CA PHE A 53 23.49 -26.30 -5.20
C PHE A 53 22.73 -24.99 -5.40
N VAL A 54 23.30 -23.91 -4.91
CA VAL A 54 22.80 -22.55 -5.15
C VAL A 54 23.92 -21.72 -5.77
N ARG A 55 23.55 -20.91 -6.76
CA ARG A 55 24.48 -20.00 -7.45
C ARG A 55 23.92 -18.60 -7.47
N SER A 56 24.82 -17.63 -7.39
CA SER A 56 24.53 -16.21 -7.58
C SER A 56 25.64 -15.61 -8.44
N ASN A 57 25.28 -14.94 -9.53
CA ASN A 57 26.20 -14.26 -10.45
C ASN A 57 27.44 -15.09 -10.84
N GLY A 58 27.22 -16.35 -11.19
CA GLY A 58 28.27 -17.27 -11.67
C GLY A 58 29.01 -18.00 -10.56
N GLN A 59 28.82 -17.65 -9.29
CA GLN A 59 29.55 -18.23 -8.16
C GLN A 59 28.66 -19.18 -7.35
N ASN A 60 29.23 -20.24 -6.79
CA ASN A 60 28.53 -21.10 -5.84
C ASN A 60 28.39 -20.35 -4.52
N VAL A 61 27.18 -20.28 -3.99
CA VAL A 61 26.90 -19.54 -2.75
C VAL A 61 26.06 -20.40 -1.82
N LEU A 62 26.11 -20.08 -0.53
CA LEU A 62 25.16 -20.60 0.45
C LEU A 62 23.99 -19.62 0.56
N ALA A 63 22.77 -20.08 0.30
CA ALA A 63 21.57 -19.28 0.52
C ALA A 63 20.97 -19.59 1.89
N MET A 64 20.69 -18.53 2.66
CA MET A 64 19.98 -18.62 3.93
C MET A 64 18.62 -17.95 3.77
N ASN A 65 17.56 -18.74 3.87
CA ASN A 65 16.19 -18.24 3.77
C ASN A 65 15.63 -17.97 5.15
N PHE A 66 15.09 -16.76 5.35
CA PHE A 66 14.38 -16.39 6.57
C PHE A 66 12.88 -16.31 6.27
N GLN A 67 12.08 -17.01 7.07
CA GLN A 67 10.63 -16.91 7.02
C GLN A 67 10.16 -16.22 8.29
N LYS A 68 9.37 -15.17 8.14
CA LYS A 68 8.78 -14.47 9.29
C LYS A 68 7.74 -15.37 9.97
N GLU A 69 7.64 -15.26 11.28
CA GLU A 69 6.56 -15.90 12.03
C GLU A 69 5.19 -15.24 11.71
N PRO A 70 4.07 -15.98 11.87
CA PRO A 70 2.73 -15.41 11.79
C PRO A 70 2.57 -14.24 12.78
N GLY A 71 1.98 -13.13 12.31
CA GLY A 71 1.78 -11.92 13.14
C GLY A 71 3.00 -11.00 13.29
N ALA A 72 4.21 -11.44 12.91
CA ALA A 72 5.40 -10.60 12.98
C ALA A 72 5.36 -9.44 11.97
N ASN A 73 5.84 -8.26 12.40
CA ASN A 73 5.97 -7.08 11.55
C ASN A 73 7.19 -7.18 10.63
N VAL A 74 6.96 -7.06 9.32
CA VAL A 74 8.02 -7.20 8.30
C VAL A 74 9.11 -6.14 8.48
N MET A 75 8.75 -4.89 8.76
CA MET A 75 9.72 -3.80 8.91
C MET A 75 10.63 -4.02 10.12
N GLU A 76 10.07 -4.50 11.23
CA GLU A 76 10.84 -4.80 12.44
C GLU A 76 11.76 -6.02 12.24
N VAL A 77 11.25 -7.09 11.65
CA VAL A 77 12.03 -8.30 11.37
C VAL A 77 13.19 -7.98 10.43
N MET A 78 12.94 -7.24 9.36
CA MET A 78 13.98 -6.86 8.40
C MET A 78 15.00 -5.91 9.01
N ALA A 79 14.58 -4.96 9.86
CA ALA A 79 15.52 -4.09 10.58
C ALA A 79 16.47 -4.91 11.47
N LYS A 80 15.96 -5.87 12.23
CA LYS A 80 16.78 -6.77 13.07
C LYS A 80 17.69 -7.67 12.25
N LEU A 81 17.19 -8.21 11.12
CA LEU A 81 18.01 -9.02 10.21
C LEU A 81 19.15 -8.20 9.60
N ASN A 82 18.89 -6.95 9.21
CA ASN A 82 19.91 -6.06 8.67
C ASN A 82 20.94 -5.69 9.75
N GLU A 83 20.50 -5.40 10.98
CA GLU A 83 21.41 -5.15 12.11
C GLU A 83 22.33 -6.35 12.40
N GLU A 84 21.79 -7.56 12.47
CA GLU A 84 22.60 -8.78 12.65
C GLU A 84 23.48 -9.08 11.44
N ALA A 85 23.01 -8.83 10.21
CA ALA A 85 23.83 -8.98 9.01
C ALA A 85 25.02 -8.02 9.02
N GLU A 86 24.82 -6.75 9.40
CA GLU A 86 25.91 -5.78 9.56
C GLU A 86 26.90 -6.21 10.65
N ARG A 87 26.41 -6.72 11.78
CA ARG A 87 27.26 -7.28 12.84
C ARG A 87 28.10 -8.47 12.37
N ILE A 88 27.52 -9.35 11.56
CA ILE A 88 28.19 -10.52 11.00
C ILE A 88 29.28 -10.10 9.99
N LYS A 89 29.00 -9.07 9.17
CA LYS A 89 29.90 -8.50 8.16
C LYS A 89 30.98 -7.56 8.71
N ALA A 90 30.81 -7.07 9.93
CA ALA A 90 31.71 -6.10 10.54
C ALA A 90 33.18 -6.57 10.54
N LYS A 91 34.11 -5.63 10.59
CA LYS A 91 35.54 -5.92 10.75
C LYS A 91 35.76 -6.63 12.09
N ASP A 92 36.49 -7.76 12.06
CA ASP A 92 36.61 -8.70 13.19
C ASP A 92 35.28 -9.36 13.62
N GLY A 93 34.24 -9.28 12.78
CA GLY A 93 32.99 -10.00 12.93
C GLY A 93 33.14 -11.51 12.69
N ILE A 94 32.01 -12.21 12.63
CA ILE A 94 31.99 -13.67 12.50
C ILE A 94 32.65 -14.11 11.18
N LEU A 95 32.32 -13.45 10.07
CA LEU A 95 32.84 -13.83 8.74
C LEU A 95 34.34 -13.58 8.63
N ASP A 96 34.82 -12.43 9.11
CA ASP A 96 36.23 -12.06 9.05
C ASP A 96 37.08 -12.94 9.99
N SER A 97 36.62 -13.18 11.21
CA SER A 97 37.29 -14.07 12.17
C SER A 97 37.35 -15.52 11.68
N TYR A 98 36.26 -16.02 11.09
CA TYR A 98 36.21 -17.35 10.51
C TYR A 98 37.15 -17.47 9.29
N ALA A 99 37.13 -16.48 8.39
CA ALA A 99 38.03 -16.45 7.23
C ALA A 99 39.50 -16.42 7.64
N LYS A 100 39.87 -15.62 8.64
CA LYS A 100 41.24 -15.55 9.20
C LYS A 100 41.68 -16.88 9.82
N SER A 101 40.84 -17.48 10.66
CA SER A 101 41.15 -18.75 11.35
C SER A 101 41.29 -19.95 10.41
N HIS A 102 40.59 -19.94 9.27
CA HIS A 102 40.63 -21.03 8.28
C HIS A 102 41.49 -20.72 7.05
N GLY A 103 42.22 -19.60 7.05
CA GLY A 103 43.13 -19.22 5.96
C GLY A 103 42.44 -18.94 4.62
N ILE A 104 41.17 -18.50 4.64
CA ILE A 104 40.38 -18.21 3.43
C ILE A 104 40.88 -16.90 2.80
N LYS A 105 41.59 -17.02 1.68
CA LYS A 105 42.09 -15.87 0.92
C LYS A 105 40.93 -15.15 0.24
N GLY A 106 40.77 -13.85 0.51
CA GLY A 106 39.69 -13.02 -0.05
C GLY A 106 38.52 -12.77 0.90
N GLY A 107 38.46 -13.45 2.04
CA GLY A 107 37.38 -13.29 3.03
C GLY A 107 36.09 -14.03 2.66
N LEU A 108 35.06 -13.81 3.46
CA LEU A 108 33.70 -14.28 3.20
C LEU A 108 32.77 -13.07 3.11
N GLU A 109 31.88 -13.08 2.13
CA GLU A 109 30.92 -12.01 1.90
C GLU A 109 29.49 -12.51 2.15
N LEU A 110 28.69 -11.64 2.76
CA LEU A 110 27.25 -11.82 2.92
C LEU A 110 26.56 -10.66 2.22
N PHE A 111 25.72 -10.98 1.23
CA PHE A 111 24.89 -10.01 0.53
C PHE A 111 23.44 -10.46 0.55
N GLN A 112 22.54 -9.48 0.60
CA GLN A 112 21.11 -9.71 0.61
C GLN A 112 20.59 -9.71 -0.83
N VAL A 113 19.91 -10.79 -1.22
CA VAL A 113 19.36 -10.96 -2.58
C VAL A 113 17.91 -10.49 -2.70
N TYR A 114 17.18 -10.45 -1.58
CA TYR A 114 15.77 -10.08 -1.55
C TYR A 114 15.45 -9.25 -0.30
N ASP A 115 14.80 -8.10 -0.51
CA ASP A 115 14.28 -7.25 0.55
C ASP A 115 12.80 -6.93 0.31
N GLN A 116 11.94 -7.32 1.25
CA GLN A 116 10.51 -7.04 1.16
C GLN A 116 10.18 -5.58 1.56
N THR A 117 11.04 -4.91 2.33
CA THR A 117 10.85 -3.53 2.76
C THR A 117 10.86 -2.55 1.60
N ASP A 118 11.63 -2.82 0.54
CA ASP A 118 11.67 -1.97 -0.66
C ASP A 118 10.28 -1.81 -1.28
N TYR A 119 9.55 -2.91 -1.43
CA TYR A 119 8.18 -2.89 -1.95
C TYR A 119 7.23 -2.11 -1.04
N ILE A 120 7.37 -2.27 0.28
CA ILE A 120 6.56 -1.57 1.27
C ILE A 120 6.85 -0.06 1.23
N ASN A 121 8.12 0.34 1.21
CA ASN A 121 8.57 1.73 1.16
C ASN A 121 8.12 2.41 -0.15
N GLN A 122 8.29 1.75 -1.29
CA GLN A 122 7.80 2.26 -2.58
C GLN A 122 6.29 2.48 -2.57
N ALA A 123 5.52 1.55 -2.00
CA ALA A 123 4.08 1.72 -1.85
C ALA A 123 3.71 2.87 -0.91
N PHE A 124 4.42 3.03 0.22
CA PHE A 124 4.24 4.18 1.11
C PHE A 124 4.51 5.50 0.38
N ASP A 125 5.58 5.58 -0.39
CA ASP A 125 5.96 6.79 -1.12
C ASP A 125 4.98 7.09 -2.27
N LEU A 126 4.46 6.05 -2.94
CA LEU A 126 3.37 6.19 -3.89
C LEU A 126 2.11 6.77 -3.24
N VAL A 127 1.73 6.28 -2.05
CA VAL A 127 0.55 6.79 -1.33
C VAL A 127 0.78 8.21 -0.84
N LYS A 128 1.95 8.53 -0.28
CA LYS A 128 2.31 9.90 0.13
C LYS A 128 2.23 10.86 -1.06
N SER A 129 2.86 10.52 -2.19
CA SER A 129 2.84 11.36 -3.38
C SER A 129 1.43 11.52 -3.95
N SER A 130 0.63 10.45 -3.97
CA SER A 130 -0.78 10.50 -4.40
C SER A 130 -1.63 11.40 -3.52
N ILE A 131 -1.45 11.37 -2.19
CA ILE A 131 -2.14 12.28 -1.25
C ILE A 131 -1.73 13.73 -1.52
N VAL A 132 -0.46 14.00 -1.79
CA VAL A 132 0.02 15.35 -2.10
C VAL A 132 -0.57 15.85 -3.43
N PHE A 133 -0.46 15.09 -4.51
CA PHE A 133 -1.01 15.47 -5.82
C PHE A 133 -2.53 15.60 -5.79
N GLY A 134 -3.22 14.62 -5.19
CA GLY A 134 -4.67 14.65 -5.00
C GLY A 134 -5.12 15.83 -4.14
N GLY A 135 -4.38 16.13 -3.06
CA GLY A 135 -4.61 17.29 -2.22
C GLY A 135 -4.43 18.62 -2.96
N ILE A 136 -3.37 18.77 -3.77
CA ILE A 136 -3.15 19.96 -4.59
C ILE A 136 -4.29 20.14 -5.61
N LEU A 137 -4.68 19.07 -6.30
CA LEU A 137 -5.79 19.09 -7.24
C LEU A 137 -7.12 19.46 -6.56
N ALA A 138 -7.38 18.89 -5.37
CA ALA A 138 -8.55 19.24 -4.57
C ALA A 138 -8.52 20.71 -4.15
N VAL A 139 -7.38 21.24 -3.72
CA VAL A 139 -7.22 22.66 -3.38
C VAL A 139 -7.51 23.56 -4.59
N ILE A 140 -7.01 23.22 -5.78
CA ILE A 140 -7.28 23.99 -7.01
C ILE A 140 -8.77 23.96 -7.37
N ALA A 141 -9.41 22.79 -7.28
CA ALA A 141 -10.84 22.66 -7.50
C ALA A 141 -11.64 23.50 -6.49
N LEU A 142 -11.33 23.38 -5.20
CA LEU A 142 -11.97 24.14 -4.12
C LEU A 142 -11.73 25.65 -4.27
N LEU A 143 -10.55 26.10 -4.69
CA LEU A 143 -10.30 27.52 -4.99
C LEU A 143 -11.20 28.03 -6.10
N THR A 144 -11.43 27.21 -7.13
CA THR A 144 -12.25 27.55 -8.28
C THR A 144 -13.73 27.72 -7.88
N PHE A 145 -14.24 26.83 -7.02
CA PHE A 145 -15.64 26.87 -6.56
C PHE A 145 -15.89 27.79 -5.36
N LEU A 146 -15.15 27.60 -4.25
CA LEU A 146 -15.39 28.29 -2.97
C LEU A 146 -14.74 29.68 -2.89
N ARG A 147 -13.68 29.93 -3.66
CA ARG A 147 -12.90 31.20 -3.66
C ARG A 147 -12.47 31.69 -2.27
N SER A 148 -12.29 30.77 -1.32
CA SER A 148 -11.98 31.06 0.08
C SER A 148 -10.86 30.17 0.58
N LEU A 149 -9.68 30.76 0.80
CA LEU A 149 -8.52 30.06 1.38
C LEU A 149 -8.79 29.51 2.79
N ARG A 150 -9.71 30.14 3.54
CA ARG A 150 -10.08 29.69 4.89
C ARG A 150 -10.90 28.40 4.84
N SER A 151 -11.82 28.32 3.87
CA SER A 151 -12.64 27.13 3.65
C SER A 151 -11.76 25.93 3.28
N ILE A 152 -10.74 26.18 2.46
CA ILE A 152 -9.76 25.17 2.07
C ILE A 152 -8.94 24.70 3.28
N GLY A 153 -8.48 25.63 4.13
CA GLY A 153 -7.73 25.29 5.33
C GLY A 153 -8.51 24.35 6.27
N ILE A 154 -9.83 24.58 6.42
CA ILE A 154 -10.69 23.72 7.23
C ILE A 154 -10.76 22.30 6.65
N ILE A 155 -10.96 22.17 5.34
CA ILE A 155 -11.00 20.86 4.65
C ILE A 155 -9.62 20.18 4.73
N ALA A 156 -8.54 20.92 4.53
CA ALA A 156 -7.18 20.40 4.58
C ALA A 156 -6.81 19.82 5.96
N ILE A 157 -7.40 20.34 7.04
CA ILE A 157 -7.24 19.79 8.40
C ILE A 157 -8.13 18.54 8.61
N ALA A 158 -9.32 18.51 8.01
CA ALA A 158 -10.24 17.38 8.14
C ALA A 158 -9.70 16.08 7.52
N ILE A 159 -8.94 16.17 6.42
CA ILE A 159 -8.39 15.01 5.70
C ILE A 159 -7.41 14.21 6.59
N PRO A 160 -6.31 14.80 7.14
CA PRO A 160 -5.39 14.06 8.02
C PRO A 160 -6.07 13.48 9.26
N ILE A 161 -7.02 14.21 9.86
CA ILE A 161 -7.76 13.72 11.04
C ILE A 161 -8.52 12.44 10.70
N SER A 162 -9.20 12.42 9.55
CA SER A 162 -9.94 11.25 9.08
C SER A 162 -9.01 10.07 8.74
N ILE A 163 -7.87 10.33 8.10
CA ILE A 163 -6.91 9.25 7.78
C ILE A 163 -6.27 8.69 9.05
N VAL A 164 -5.73 9.53 9.92
CA VAL A 164 -5.09 9.10 11.17
C VAL A 164 -6.08 8.35 12.05
N GLY A 165 -7.30 8.84 12.20
CA GLY A 165 -8.30 8.11 12.99
C GLY A 165 -8.73 6.80 12.32
N SER A 166 -8.74 6.71 10.99
CA SER A 166 -9.00 5.44 10.30
C SER A 166 -7.89 4.40 10.55
N ILE A 167 -6.63 4.83 10.61
CA ILE A 167 -5.49 3.99 11.02
C ILE A 167 -5.68 3.49 12.46
N VAL A 168 -6.09 4.37 13.38
CA VAL A 168 -6.37 3.99 14.77
C VAL A 168 -7.48 2.93 14.85
N ILE A 169 -8.56 3.11 14.09
CA ILE A 169 -9.67 2.12 14.01
C ILE A 169 -9.16 0.78 13.46
N MET A 170 -8.36 0.80 12.39
CA MET A 170 -7.77 -0.42 11.81
C MET A 170 -6.90 -1.18 12.80
N VAL A 171 -6.02 -0.46 13.51
CA VAL A 171 -5.16 -1.04 14.54
C VAL A 171 -5.99 -1.59 15.71
N ALA A 172 -7.04 -0.88 16.13
CA ALA A 172 -7.96 -1.33 17.17
C ALA A 172 -8.73 -2.61 16.78
N LEU A 173 -8.97 -2.82 15.48
CA LEU A 173 -9.56 -4.05 14.93
C LEU A 173 -8.52 -5.19 14.76
N GLY A 174 -7.30 -5.01 15.26
CA GLY A 174 -6.22 -6.00 15.17
C GLY A 174 -5.63 -6.14 13.77
N ARG A 175 -5.80 -5.15 12.90
CA ARG A 175 -5.27 -5.15 11.53
C ARG A 175 -3.94 -4.42 11.46
N SER A 176 -2.99 -4.98 10.71
CA SER A 176 -1.75 -4.30 10.40
C SER A 176 -1.95 -3.29 9.26
N ILE A 177 -1.19 -2.20 9.30
CA ILE A 177 -1.10 -1.29 8.15
C ILE A 177 -0.15 -1.93 7.14
N ASN A 178 -0.68 -2.26 5.97
CA ASN A 178 0.03 -2.92 4.89
C ASN A 178 -0.23 -2.17 3.58
N VAL A 179 0.50 -2.53 2.52
CA VAL A 179 0.40 -1.88 1.21
C VAL A 179 -1.04 -1.83 0.69
N ILE A 180 -1.83 -2.87 0.98
CA ILE A 180 -3.19 -3.04 0.50
C ILE A 180 -4.16 -2.13 1.27
N SER A 181 -4.04 -2.06 2.60
CA SER A 181 -4.84 -1.12 3.40
C SER A 181 -4.46 0.34 3.15
N LEU A 182 -3.19 0.64 2.86
CA LEU A 182 -2.74 1.96 2.40
C LEU A 182 -3.34 2.36 1.06
N ALA A 183 -3.41 1.42 0.10
CA ALA A 183 -4.10 1.65 -1.17
C ALA A 183 -5.59 1.93 -0.96
N GLY A 184 -6.25 1.18 -0.07
CA GLY A 184 -7.64 1.45 0.34
C GLY A 184 -7.83 2.84 0.96
N MET A 185 -6.93 3.26 1.84
CA MET A 185 -6.96 4.61 2.42
C MET A 185 -6.71 5.69 1.37
N ALA A 186 -5.76 5.49 0.46
CA ALA A 186 -5.48 6.42 -0.64
C ALA A 186 -6.71 6.63 -1.53
N PHE A 187 -7.42 5.55 -1.86
CA PHE A 187 -8.69 5.61 -2.57
C PHE A 187 -9.77 6.34 -1.76
N ALA A 188 -9.83 6.10 -0.45
CA ALA A 188 -10.80 6.75 0.43
C ALA A 188 -10.58 8.26 0.60
N VAL A 189 -9.37 8.78 0.37
CA VAL A 189 -9.10 10.23 0.52
C VAL A 189 -10.06 11.08 -0.31
N GLY A 190 -10.36 10.69 -1.56
CA GLY A 190 -11.34 11.42 -2.37
C GLY A 190 -12.72 11.48 -1.71
N MET A 191 -13.20 10.34 -1.22
CA MET A 191 -14.50 10.21 -0.58
C MET A 191 -14.59 10.92 0.78
N VAL A 192 -13.48 11.01 1.52
CA VAL A 192 -13.39 11.72 2.81
C VAL A 192 -13.64 13.22 2.65
N VAL A 193 -13.19 13.79 1.52
CA VAL A 193 -13.32 15.23 1.26
C VAL A 193 -14.78 15.61 0.99
N ASP A 194 -15.55 14.75 0.32
CA ASP A 194 -16.92 15.04 -0.13
C ASP A 194 -17.84 15.43 1.04
N ASN A 195 -17.81 14.65 2.13
CA ASN A 195 -18.61 14.93 3.34
C ASN A 195 -18.28 16.32 3.92
N SER A 196 -16.99 16.65 3.97
CA SER A 196 -16.52 17.95 4.48
C SER A 196 -16.92 19.11 3.57
N ILE A 197 -16.90 18.93 2.25
CA ILE A 197 -17.33 19.94 1.27
C ILE A 197 -18.81 20.24 1.43
N VAL A 198 -19.67 19.21 1.45
CA VAL A 198 -21.14 19.39 1.50
C VAL A 198 -21.55 20.17 2.76
N VAL A 199 -20.98 19.82 3.92
CA VAL A 199 -21.25 20.52 5.18
C VAL A 199 -20.75 21.96 5.10
N LEU A 200 -19.51 22.18 4.65
CA LEU A 200 -18.92 23.52 4.60
C LEU A 200 -19.65 24.46 3.62
N GLU A 201 -20.07 23.95 2.47
CA GLU A 201 -20.86 24.69 1.48
C GLU A 201 -22.21 25.11 2.06
N ASN A 202 -22.88 24.21 2.80
CA ASN A 202 -24.15 24.56 3.41
C ASN A 202 -23.99 25.61 4.51
N ILE A 203 -22.93 25.50 5.34
CA ILE A 203 -22.58 26.54 6.32
C ILE A 203 -22.34 27.88 5.62
N PHE A 204 -21.59 27.88 4.51
CA PHE A 204 -21.34 29.08 3.73
C PHE A 204 -22.64 29.69 3.19
N ARG A 205 -23.55 28.86 2.67
CA ARG A 205 -24.89 29.29 2.22
C ARG A 205 -25.68 29.97 3.34
N HIS A 206 -25.68 29.41 4.55
CA HIS A 206 -26.34 30.03 5.72
C HIS A 206 -25.69 31.36 6.13
N MET A 207 -24.36 31.48 6.01
CA MET A 207 -23.67 32.75 6.23
C MET A 207 -24.05 33.80 5.16
N GLU A 208 -24.23 33.38 3.90
CA GLU A 208 -24.67 34.28 2.83
C GLU A 208 -26.11 34.78 2.99
N MET A 209 -26.94 34.04 3.72
CA MET A 209 -28.28 34.43 4.16
C MET A 209 -28.26 35.43 5.33
N GLY A 210 -27.08 35.74 5.88
CA GLY A 210 -26.89 36.77 6.91
C GLY A 210 -26.83 36.24 8.34
N LYS A 211 -26.79 34.91 8.56
CA LYS A 211 -26.63 34.33 9.90
C LYS A 211 -25.24 34.60 10.48
N SER A 212 -25.15 34.59 11.81
CA SER A 212 -23.85 34.64 12.50
C SER A 212 -23.03 33.39 12.18
N LYS A 213 -21.70 33.41 12.40
CA LYS A 213 -20.85 32.25 12.09
C LYS A 213 -21.24 30.99 12.86
N ILE A 214 -21.64 31.17 14.12
CA ILE A 214 -21.98 30.08 15.02
C ILE A 214 -23.33 29.50 14.61
N ASP A 215 -24.32 30.35 14.39
CA ASP A 215 -25.66 29.92 13.96
C ASP A 215 -25.61 29.27 12.57
N ALA A 216 -24.84 29.84 11.64
CA ALA A 216 -24.64 29.26 10.33
C ALA A 216 -23.93 27.91 10.37
N ALA A 217 -22.97 27.72 11.28
CA ALA A 217 -22.27 26.46 11.48
C ALA A 217 -23.22 25.37 12.03
N LEU A 218 -24.03 25.72 13.03
CA LEU A 218 -25.02 24.82 13.64
C LEU A 218 -26.13 24.45 12.64
N ASP A 219 -26.82 25.44 12.09
CA ASP A 219 -27.95 25.21 11.20
C ASP A 219 -27.50 24.57 9.89
N GLY A 220 -26.34 25.00 9.37
CA GLY A 220 -25.75 24.46 8.16
C GLY A 220 -25.38 22.98 8.30
N ALA A 221 -24.76 22.59 9.41
CA ALA A 221 -24.43 21.19 9.66
C ALA A 221 -25.66 20.33 9.94
N ALA A 222 -26.60 20.83 10.76
CA ALA A 222 -27.81 20.11 11.13
C ALA A 222 -28.68 19.78 9.91
N GLU A 223 -28.86 20.74 8.99
CA GLU A 223 -29.72 20.58 7.82
C GLU A 223 -29.23 19.49 6.86
N VAL A 224 -27.92 19.34 6.65
CA VAL A 224 -27.38 18.34 5.71
C VAL A 224 -26.96 17.03 6.39
N SER A 225 -26.88 16.98 7.72
CA SER A 225 -26.41 15.82 8.48
C SER A 225 -27.04 14.49 8.03
N GLY A 226 -28.38 14.46 7.89
CA GLY A 226 -29.11 13.27 7.44
C GLY A 226 -28.77 12.85 6.00
N ALA A 227 -28.61 13.81 5.09
CA ALA A 227 -28.24 13.53 3.70
C ALA A 227 -26.81 13.00 3.59
N VAL A 228 -25.86 13.58 4.35
CA VAL A 228 -24.46 13.14 4.39
C VAL A 228 -24.36 11.75 5.04
N LEU A 229 -25.15 11.47 6.10
CA LEU A 229 -25.22 10.14 6.71
C LEU A 229 -25.74 9.09 5.72
N ALA A 230 -26.84 9.40 5.01
CA ALA A 230 -27.40 8.51 4.01
C ALA A 230 -26.38 8.20 2.90
N SER A 231 -25.72 9.24 2.38
CA SER A 231 -24.64 9.09 1.39
C SER A 231 -23.50 8.22 1.93
N THR A 232 -23.04 8.48 3.15
CA THR A 232 -21.98 7.69 3.79
C THR A 232 -22.39 6.22 3.92
N LEU A 233 -23.61 5.94 4.40
CA LEU A 233 -24.13 4.57 4.53
C LEU A 233 -24.21 3.85 3.19
N THR A 234 -24.62 4.52 2.11
CA THR A 234 -24.62 3.89 0.78
C THR A 234 -23.21 3.46 0.36
N THR A 235 -22.19 4.27 0.62
CA THR A 235 -20.79 3.90 0.37
C THR A 235 -20.40 2.71 1.23
N LEU A 236 -20.69 2.72 2.54
CA LEU A 236 -20.35 1.60 3.43
C LEU A 236 -21.01 0.28 2.99
N LEU A 237 -22.28 0.33 2.58
CA LEU A 237 -23.04 -0.86 2.15
C LEU A 237 -22.48 -1.50 0.88
N VAL A 238 -21.79 -0.76 0.02
CA VAL A 238 -21.09 -1.33 -1.14
C VAL A 238 -19.88 -2.17 -0.72
N PHE A 239 -19.18 -1.77 0.35
CA PHE A 239 -17.95 -2.44 0.81
C PHE A 239 -18.19 -3.52 1.88
N ILE A 240 -19.30 -3.46 2.62
CA ILE A 240 -19.64 -4.46 3.65
C ILE A 240 -19.68 -5.90 3.12
N PRO A 241 -20.30 -6.21 1.96
CA PRO A 241 -20.34 -7.58 1.44
C PRO A 241 -18.96 -8.17 1.18
N ILE A 242 -17.97 -7.35 0.84
CA ILE A 242 -16.59 -7.79 0.57
C ILE A 242 -15.93 -8.35 1.84
N LEU A 243 -16.34 -7.89 3.03
CA LEU A 243 -15.85 -8.40 4.30
C LEU A 243 -16.25 -9.86 4.57
N LEU A 244 -17.29 -10.34 3.89
CA LEU A 244 -17.85 -11.69 4.04
C LEU A 244 -17.15 -12.73 3.13
N ILE A 245 -16.27 -12.30 2.22
CA ILE A 245 -15.55 -13.19 1.31
C ILE A 245 -14.43 -13.90 2.07
N GLN A 246 -14.51 -15.24 2.16
CA GLN A 246 -13.59 -16.06 2.97
C GLN A 246 -12.38 -16.63 2.20
N GLU A 247 -12.41 -16.56 0.86
CA GLU A 247 -11.33 -17.00 -0.03
C GLU A 247 -9.99 -16.31 0.31
N ALA A 248 -8.86 -16.97 0.01
CA ALA A 248 -7.53 -16.41 0.26
C ALA A 248 -7.34 -15.03 -0.40
N SER A 249 -7.86 -14.86 -1.61
CA SER A 249 -7.90 -13.58 -2.33
C SER A 249 -8.86 -12.57 -1.70
N GLY A 250 -9.93 -13.05 -1.06
CA GLY A 250 -10.89 -12.24 -0.31
C GLY A 250 -10.26 -11.57 0.90
N GLN A 251 -9.20 -12.15 1.47
CA GLN A 251 -8.45 -11.52 2.57
C GLN A 251 -7.81 -10.19 2.15
N LEU A 252 -7.27 -10.11 0.93
CA LEU A 252 -6.70 -8.86 0.39
C LEU A 252 -7.79 -7.80 0.23
N MET A 253 -8.94 -8.17 -0.36
CA MET A 253 -10.05 -7.25 -0.55
C MET A 253 -10.70 -6.80 0.77
N ARG A 254 -10.65 -7.65 1.80
CA ARG A 254 -11.13 -7.34 3.14
C ARG A 254 -10.35 -6.20 3.79
N ASP A 255 -9.02 -6.19 3.68
CA ASP A 255 -8.19 -5.13 4.23
C ASP A 255 -8.42 -3.78 3.52
N ILE A 256 -8.60 -3.79 2.19
CA ILE A 256 -9.00 -2.60 1.41
C ILE A 256 -10.36 -2.08 1.91
N SER A 257 -11.33 -2.98 2.04
CA SER A 257 -12.70 -2.62 2.38
C SER A 257 -12.82 -2.07 3.79
N LEU A 258 -12.11 -2.68 4.76
CA LEU A 258 -12.05 -2.17 6.14
C LEU A 258 -11.42 -0.77 6.19
N ALA A 259 -10.34 -0.53 5.44
CA ALA A 259 -9.71 0.77 5.36
C ALA A 259 -10.67 1.84 4.81
N ILE A 260 -11.39 1.53 3.73
CA ILE A 260 -12.39 2.45 3.15
C ILE A 260 -13.55 2.70 4.12
N ILE A 261 -14.09 1.66 4.73
CA ILE A 261 -15.21 1.77 5.68
C ILE A 261 -14.80 2.63 6.88
N ALA A 262 -13.61 2.41 7.44
CA ALA A 262 -13.10 3.18 8.56
C ALA A 262 -12.87 4.65 8.18
N ALA A 263 -12.24 4.91 7.02
CA ALA A 263 -11.95 6.27 6.56
C ALA A 263 -13.23 7.06 6.23
N VAL A 264 -14.13 6.47 5.45
CA VAL A 264 -15.39 7.11 5.04
C VAL A 264 -16.34 7.27 6.24
N GLY A 265 -16.46 6.24 7.08
CA GLY A 265 -17.27 6.32 8.31
C GLY A 265 -16.76 7.39 9.27
N LEU A 266 -15.45 7.49 9.46
CA LEU A 266 -14.87 8.53 10.30
C LEU A 266 -14.99 9.92 9.65
N SER A 267 -14.91 10.03 8.32
CA SER A 267 -15.07 11.31 7.62
C SER A 267 -16.43 11.96 7.88
N TYR A 268 -17.49 11.17 8.04
CA TYR A 268 -18.81 11.68 8.43
C TYR A 268 -18.76 12.35 9.80
N ILE A 269 -18.17 11.66 10.79
CA ILE A 269 -18.01 12.19 12.16
C ILE A 269 -17.21 13.49 12.12
N VAL A 270 -16.08 13.50 11.39
CA VAL A 270 -15.23 14.68 11.23
C VAL A 270 -15.98 15.83 10.54
N SER A 271 -16.78 15.53 9.52
CA SER A 271 -17.55 16.54 8.78
C SER A 271 -18.62 17.23 9.61
N ILE A 272 -19.20 16.56 10.61
CA ILE A 272 -20.24 17.16 11.48
C ILE A 272 -19.65 17.78 12.75
N THR A 273 -18.43 17.39 13.13
CA THR A 273 -17.79 17.89 14.36
C THR A 273 -16.71 18.92 14.08
N VAL A 274 -15.68 18.55 13.31
CA VAL A 274 -14.50 19.38 13.08
C VAL A 274 -14.79 20.51 12.10
N VAL A 275 -15.51 20.23 11.02
CA VAL A 275 -15.79 21.23 9.97
C VAL A 275 -16.65 22.40 10.49
N PRO A 276 -17.76 22.18 11.24
CA PRO A 276 -18.56 23.28 11.76
C PRO A 276 -17.81 24.09 12.83
N CYS A 277 -17.03 23.43 13.69
CA CYS A 277 -16.14 24.10 14.64
C CYS A 277 -15.11 24.97 13.93
N GLY A 278 -14.45 24.43 12.90
CA GLY A 278 -13.50 25.18 12.07
C GLY A 278 -14.16 26.35 11.35
N ALA A 279 -15.38 26.16 10.85
CA ALA A 279 -16.14 27.19 10.17
C ALA A 279 -16.50 28.35 11.12
N ALA A 280 -16.99 28.04 12.32
CA ALA A 280 -17.34 29.03 13.34
C ALA A 280 -16.12 29.87 13.78
N LEU A 281 -14.95 29.25 13.90
CA LEU A 281 -13.70 29.91 14.32
C LEU A 281 -13.05 30.73 13.19
N PHE A 282 -12.89 30.14 12.01
CA PHE A 282 -12.01 30.69 10.97
C PHE A 282 -12.74 31.47 9.87
N LEU A 283 -14.00 31.15 9.55
CA LEU A 283 -14.70 31.90 8.50
C LEU A 283 -14.98 33.34 8.95
N LYS A 284 -15.01 34.29 8.02
CA LYS A 284 -15.41 35.68 8.30
C LYS A 284 -16.75 35.93 7.63
N VAL A 285 -17.73 36.44 8.39
CA VAL A 285 -18.99 36.92 7.81
C VAL A 285 -18.65 38.15 7.00
N GLY A 286 -18.71 38.04 5.67
CA GLY A 286 -18.78 39.20 4.83
C GLY A 286 -20.17 39.82 5.03
N VAL A 287 -20.30 40.79 5.91
CA VAL A 287 -21.54 41.58 6.03
C VAL A 287 -21.83 42.14 4.64
N LYS A 288 -22.84 41.59 3.95
CA LYS A 288 -23.35 42.15 2.69
C LYS A 288 -23.94 43.52 3.02
N LYS A 289 -23.10 44.57 2.98
CA LYS A 289 -23.59 45.94 2.73
C LYS A 289 -24.35 45.87 1.40
N ASN A 290 -25.66 46.08 1.47
CA ASN A 290 -26.62 46.27 0.38
C ASN A 290 -26.06 46.14 -1.04
N VAL A 291 -26.46 45.05 -1.71
CA VAL A 291 -26.11 44.68 -3.09
C VAL A 291 -26.66 45.66 -4.16
N LYS A 292 -27.22 46.81 -3.78
CA LYS A 292 -27.73 47.81 -4.75
C LYS A 292 -26.71 48.79 -5.34
N GLN A 293 -25.45 48.84 -4.87
CA GLN A 293 -24.45 49.80 -5.41
C GLN A 293 -23.21 49.19 -6.07
N LYS A 294 -23.04 47.85 -6.07
CA LYS A 294 -21.81 47.21 -6.57
C LYS A 294 -21.87 46.72 -8.03
N LYS A 295 -22.87 47.15 -8.81
CA LYS A 295 -22.86 46.98 -10.28
C LYS A 295 -21.99 48.04 -10.98
N THR A 296 -21.72 49.19 -10.37
CA THR A 296 -21.02 50.32 -11.03
C THR A 296 -19.50 50.33 -10.81
N GLN A 297 -18.97 49.54 -9.89
CA GLN A 297 -17.54 49.59 -9.53
C GLN A 297 -16.69 48.46 -10.15
N ILE A 298 -17.31 47.33 -10.50
CA ILE A 298 -16.59 46.21 -11.18
C ILE A 298 -16.28 46.56 -12.65
N GLU A 299 -17.11 47.37 -13.31
CA GLU A 299 -16.78 47.93 -14.64
C GLU A 299 -15.63 48.95 -14.59
N LYS A 300 -15.43 49.64 -13.45
CA LYS A 300 -14.39 50.68 -13.32
C LYS A 300 -13.04 50.15 -12.81
N THR A 301 -13.01 49.11 -11.97
CA THR A 301 -11.72 48.56 -11.48
C THR A 301 -11.08 47.54 -12.44
N MET A 302 -11.81 47.08 -13.46
CA MET A 302 -11.26 46.32 -14.59
C MET A 302 -11.01 47.17 -15.84
N ALA A 303 -11.15 48.49 -15.76
CA ALA A 303 -10.52 49.43 -16.69
C ALA A 303 -9.05 49.63 -16.31
N VAL A 304 -8.29 48.53 -16.22
CA VAL A 304 -6.84 48.59 -16.10
C VAL A 304 -6.28 48.91 -17.49
N SER A 305 -5.44 49.95 -17.52
CA SER A 305 -4.65 50.49 -18.64
C SER A 305 -4.37 49.51 -19.79
N PRO A 306 -4.54 49.93 -21.07
CA PRO A 306 -4.31 49.09 -22.24
C PRO A 306 -2.80 48.85 -22.41
N GLY A 307 -2.26 47.83 -21.74
CA GLY A 307 -0.84 47.53 -21.79
C GLY A 307 -0.54 46.05 -21.55
N LYS A 308 -0.32 45.30 -22.64
CA LYS A 308 0.39 44.02 -22.80
C LYS A 308 0.09 42.81 -21.87
N LEU A 309 -0.68 42.96 -20.79
CA LEU A 309 -1.01 41.89 -19.84
C LEU A 309 -2.40 41.25 -20.06
N THR A 310 -3.06 41.57 -21.17
CA THR A 310 -4.40 41.06 -21.52
C THR A 310 -4.40 39.72 -22.26
N ARG A 311 -3.25 39.26 -22.77
CA ARG A 311 -3.15 37.98 -23.51
C ARG A 311 -3.24 36.73 -22.62
N ILE A 312 -2.82 36.81 -21.35
CA ILE A 312 -2.81 35.66 -20.42
C ILE A 312 -4.18 35.47 -19.74
N ALA A 313 -5.02 36.51 -19.66
CA ALA A 313 -6.30 36.47 -18.95
C ALA A 313 -7.51 36.06 -19.83
N HIS A 314 -7.36 36.02 -21.15
CA HIS A 314 -8.45 35.68 -22.09
C HIS A 314 -9.03 34.26 -21.94
N PRO A 315 -8.23 33.18 -21.75
CA PRO A 315 -8.78 31.84 -21.55
C PRO A 315 -9.55 31.73 -20.23
N PHE A 316 -9.03 32.34 -19.15
CA PHE A 316 -9.70 32.34 -17.84
C PHE A 316 -11.02 33.10 -17.83
N ARG A 317 -11.11 34.24 -18.54
CA ARG A 317 -12.36 35.02 -18.64
C ARG A 317 -13.42 34.32 -19.48
N THR A 318 -13.02 33.65 -20.55
CA THR A 318 -13.93 32.84 -21.41
C THR A 318 -14.44 31.63 -20.64
N PHE A 319 -13.54 30.91 -19.95
CA PHE A 319 -13.88 29.79 -19.08
C PHE A 319 -14.87 30.21 -17.97
N TYR A 320 -14.63 31.36 -17.33
CA TYR A 320 -15.53 31.90 -16.31
C TYR A 320 -16.94 32.21 -16.85
N TYR A 321 -17.04 32.77 -18.06
CA TYR A 321 -18.33 33.07 -18.71
C TYR A 321 -19.13 31.79 -19.04
N TYR A 322 -18.46 30.76 -19.57
CA TYR A 322 -19.11 29.47 -19.79
C TYR A 322 -19.54 28.82 -18.48
N LEU A 323 -18.69 28.87 -17.44
CA LEU A 323 -18.99 28.31 -16.12
C LEU A 323 -20.16 29.03 -15.44
N SER A 324 -20.25 30.36 -15.55
CA SER A 324 -21.36 31.14 -14.98
C SER A 324 -22.69 30.89 -15.69
N ASN A 325 -22.65 30.61 -17.00
CA ASN A 325 -23.84 30.36 -17.80
C ASN A 325 -24.19 28.87 -17.86
N PHE A 326 -23.29 27.99 -17.42
CA PHE A 326 -23.47 26.54 -17.40
C PHE A 326 -24.73 26.12 -16.63
N SER A 327 -25.00 26.76 -15.48
CA SER A 327 -26.21 26.50 -14.70
C SER A 327 -27.49 26.77 -15.51
N GLN A 328 -27.51 27.84 -16.33
CA GLN A 328 -28.65 28.11 -17.21
C GLN A 328 -28.76 27.13 -18.37
N TYR A 329 -27.63 26.66 -18.93
CA TYR A 329 -27.63 25.61 -19.94
C TYR A 329 -28.16 24.29 -19.39
N LEU A 330 -27.70 23.87 -18.21
CA LEU A 330 -28.22 22.69 -17.53
C LEU A 330 -29.71 22.82 -17.24
N TYR A 331 -30.16 23.96 -16.72
CA TYR A 331 -31.58 24.22 -16.48
C TYR A 331 -32.41 24.06 -17.77
N LYS A 332 -31.97 24.69 -18.87
CA LYS A 332 -32.66 24.58 -20.17
C LYS A 332 -32.67 23.15 -20.70
N LEU A 333 -31.56 22.42 -20.54
CA LEU A 333 -31.44 21.03 -20.95
C LEU A 333 -32.39 20.15 -20.15
N VAL A 334 -32.37 20.24 -18.82
CA VAL A 334 -33.27 19.48 -17.93
C VAL A 334 -34.73 19.82 -18.22
N TYR A 335 -35.05 21.10 -18.41
CA TYR A 335 -36.39 21.54 -18.77
C TYR A 335 -36.83 20.97 -20.12
N TRP A 336 -35.95 21.00 -21.13
CA TRP A 336 -36.21 20.45 -22.46
C TRP A 336 -36.42 18.93 -22.45
N LEU A 337 -35.60 18.21 -21.69
CA LEU A 337 -35.71 16.75 -21.49
C LEU A 337 -37.03 16.38 -20.81
N ASN A 338 -37.44 17.17 -19.82
CA ASN A 338 -38.68 16.93 -19.07
C ASN A 338 -39.94 17.46 -19.77
N GLY A 339 -39.82 18.23 -20.85
CA GLY A 339 -40.96 18.92 -21.47
C GLY A 339 -42.00 18.02 -22.17
N SER A 340 -41.68 16.77 -22.50
CA SER A 340 -42.62 15.85 -23.15
C SER A 340 -42.37 14.40 -22.76
N MET A 341 -43.44 13.60 -22.62
CA MET A 341 -43.36 12.16 -22.32
C MET A 341 -42.56 11.40 -23.40
N ILE A 342 -42.72 11.76 -24.69
CA ILE A 342 -41.93 11.17 -25.79
C ILE A 342 -40.43 11.40 -25.56
N ARG A 343 -40.03 12.61 -25.18
CA ARG A 343 -38.61 12.93 -24.97
C ARG A 343 -38.04 12.17 -23.78
N ARG A 344 -38.80 12.06 -22.69
CA ARG A 344 -38.40 11.27 -21.50
C ARG A 344 -38.17 9.81 -21.86
N VAL A 345 -39.13 9.19 -22.56
CA VAL A 345 -39.02 7.78 -23.00
C VAL A 345 -37.85 7.61 -23.96
N LEU A 346 -37.71 8.48 -24.97
CA LEU A 346 -36.62 8.42 -25.94
C LEU A 346 -35.26 8.50 -25.24
N VAL A 347 -35.09 9.43 -24.31
CA VAL A 347 -33.84 9.58 -23.55
C VAL A 347 -33.54 8.33 -22.74
N ILE A 348 -34.53 7.78 -22.02
CA ILE A 348 -34.35 6.54 -21.25
C ILE A 348 -33.95 5.40 -22.19
N SER A 349 -34.68 5.19 -23.28
CA SER A 349 -34.39 4.13 -24.25
C SER A 349 -33.02 4.27 -24.88
N VAL A 350 -32.62 5.48 -25.28
CA VAL A 350 -31.29 5.74 -25.85
C VAL A 350 -30.20 5.45 -24.82
N PHE A 351 -30.33 5.93 -23.57
CA PHE A 351 -29.35 5.65 -22.53
C PHE A 351 -29.25 4.15 -22.19
N THR A 352 -30.37 3.43 -22.16
CA THR A 352 -30.38 1.99 -21.94
C THR A 352 -29.70 1.24 -23.08
N VAL A 353 -30.03 1.57 -24.33
CA VAL A 353 -29.45 0.92 -25.51
C VAL A 353 -27.95 1.22 -25.63
N VAL A 354 -27.55 2.47 -25.43
CA VAL A 354 -26.13 2.88 -25.46
C VAL A 354 -25.35 2.20 -24.34
N THR A 355 -25.90 2.12 -23.13
CA THR A 355 -25.26 1.41 -22.02
C THR A 355 -25.10 -0.08 -22.32
N PHE A 356 -26.15 -0.74 -22.84
CA PHE A 356 -26.10 -2.17 -23.15
C PHE A 356 -25.12 -2.50 -24.27
N LEU A 357 -25.13 -1.70 -25.35
CA LEU A 357 -24.14 -1.81 -26.44
C LEU A 357 -22.74 -1.52 -25.94
N GLY A 358 -22.58 -0.49 -25.09
CA GLY A 358 -21.30 -0.15 -24.45
C GLY A 358 -20.74 -1.34 -23.68
N ILE A 359 -21.56 -1.98 -22.83
CA ILE A 359 -21.16 -3.18 -22.08
C ILE A 359 -20.68 -4.28 -23.04
N ILE A 360 -21.46 -4.60 -24.08
CA ILE A 360 -21.09 -5.65 -25.05
C ILE A 360 -19.75 -5.34 -25.73
N VAL A 361 -19.50 -4.07 -26.07
CA VAL A 361 -18.28 -3.64 -26.75
C VAL A 361 -17.08 -3.60 -25.80
N THR A 362 -17.28 -3.29 -24.51
CA THR A 362 -16.18 -3.04 -23.56
C THR A 362 -15.96 -4.15 -22.55
N ILE A 363 -16.61 -5.33 -22.66
CA ILE A 363 -16.33 -6.46 -21.76
C ILE A 363 -14.83 -6.80 -21.84
N PRO A 364 -14.07 -6.61 -20.75
CA PRO A 364 -12.67 -7.00 -20.74
C PRO A 364 -12.55 -8.53 -20.62
N PRO A 365 -11.39 -9.11 -21.00
CA PRO A 365 -11.11 -10.51 -20.71
C PRO A 365 -11.17 -10.77 -19.19
N ILE A 366 -11.58 -11.98 -18.83
CA ILE A 366 -11.71 -12.40 -17.42
C ILE A 366 -10.30 -12.69 -16.88
N ASP A 367 -9.63 -11.67 -16.39
CA ASP A 367 -8.36 -11.79 -15.65
C ASP A 367 -8.58 -11.48 -14.17
N TYR A 368 -8.08 -12.37 -13.31
CA TYR A 368 -8.41 -12.37 -11.88
C TYR A 368 -7.67 -11.28 -11.07
N LEU A 369 -6.41 -11.00 -11.41
CA LEU A 369 -5.60 -9.93 -10.79
C LEU A 369 -4.56 -9.44 -11.80
N PRO A 370 -4.32 -8.12 -11.91
CA PRO A 370 -3.18 -7.62 -12.66
C PRO A 370 -1.88 -8.14 -12.02
N SER A 371 -0.94 -8.61 -12.83
CA SER A 371 0.38 -9.01 -12.34
C SER A 371 1.04 -7.80 -11.67
N GLY A 372 1.21 -7.85 -10.35
CA GLY A 372 1.91 -6.81 -9.61
C GLY A 372 3.32 -6.64 -10.16
N ASN A 373 3.76 -5.40 -10.33
CA ASN A 373 5.10 -5.11 -10.82
C ASN A 373 6.14 -5.41 -9.73
N ARG A 374 6.59 -6.66 -9.65
CA ARG A 374 7.75 -7.04 -8.86
C ARG A 374 8.96 -7.04 -9.79
N ASN A 375 10.06 -6.44 -9.37
CA ASN A 375 11.36 -6.56 -10.06
C ASN A 375 11.97 -7.96 -9.87
N LEU A 376 11.17 -9.02 -10.04
CA LEU A 376 11.57 -10.40 -9.86
C LEU A 376 10.80 -11.28 -10.83
N THR A 377 11.54 -12.09 -11.57
CA THR A 377 10.97 -13.13 -12.45
C THR A 377 11.42 -14.49 -11.94
N PHE A 378 10.48 -15.40 -11.75
CA PHE A 378 10.77 -16.79 -11.40
C PHE A 378 10.75 -17.64 -12.67
N GLY A 379 11.85 -18.33 -12.93
CA GLY A 379 11.92 -19.37 -13.94
C GLY A 379 12.00 -20.72 -13.25
N LEU A 380 11.11 -21.64 -13.60
CA LEU A 380 11.21 -23.04 -13.20
C LEU A 380 11.61 -23.88 -14.41
N MET A 381 12.76 -24.53 -14.33
CA MET A 381 13.17 -25.54 -15.30
C MET A 381 13.01 -26.91 -14.64
N ILE A 382 12.13 -27.73 -15.19
CA ILE A 382 11.99 -29.13 -14.78
C ILE A 382 12.83 -29.97 -15.74
N PRO A 383 13.98 -30.50 -15.31
CA PRO A 383 14.80 -31.33 -16.17
C PRO A 383 14.19 -32.74 -16.31
N PRO A 384 14.51 -33.46 -17.40
CA PRO A 384 14.16 -34.86 -17.54
C PRO A 384 14.65 -35.72 -16.37
N PRO A 385 13.92 -36.78 -15.99
CA PRO A 385 14.35 -37.69 -14.94
C PRO A 385 15.66 -38.40 -15.31
N GLY A 386 16.49 -38.71 -14.31
CA GLY A 386 17.74 -39.47 -14.48
C GLY A 386 19.02 -38.63 -14.61
N TYR A 387 18.94 -37.30 -14.55
CA TYR A 387 20.11 -36.43 -14.48
C TYR A 387 20.68 -36.32 -13.06
N ASN A 388 22.01 -36.28 -12.97
CA ASN A 388 22.74 -36.06 -11.74
C ASN A 388 23.00 -34.56 -11.50
N VAL A 389 23.47 -34.23 -10.30
CA VAL A 389 23.75 -32.85 -9.87
C VAL A 389 24.77 -32.15 -10.78
N ALA A 390 25.79 -32.88 -11.26
CA ALA A 390 26.76 -32.35 -12.21
C ALA A 390 26.10 -31.86 -13.51
N LYS A 391 25.12 -32.61 -14.03
CA LYS A 391 24.38 -32.21 -15.22
C LYS A 391 23.46 -31.03 -14.96
N PHE A 392 22.82 -30.95 -13.79
CA PHE A 392 22.05 -29.77 -13.39
C PHE A 392 22.91 -28.51 -13.28
N LYS A 393 24.14 -28.63 -12.78
CA LYS A 393 25.10 -27.52 -12.68
C LYS A 393 25.50 -27.00 -14.06
N GLU A 394 25.69 -27.90 -15.02
CA GLU A 394 25.95 -27.56 -16.42
C GLU A 394 24.74 -26.82 -17.06
N LEU A 395 23.52 -27.33 -16.85
CA LEU A 395 22.30 -26.70 -17.36
C LEU A 395 22.09 -25.31 -16.75
N GLY A 396 22.24 -25.18 -15.42
CA GLY A 396 22.16 -23.90 -14.72
C GLY A 396 23.17 -22.88 -15.24
N GLY A 397 24.42 -23.28 -15.48
CA GLY A 397 25.44 -22.40 -16.06
C GLY A 397 25.12 -21.94 -17.48
N ARG A 398 24.47 -22.79 -18.30
CA ARG A 398 24.01 -22.38 -19.65
C ARG A 398 22.88 -21.34 -19.59
N VAL A 399 21.95 -21.51 -18.64
CA VAL A 399 20.85 -20.55 -18.42
C VAL A 399 21.41 -19.22 -17.93
N GLU A 400 22.29 -19.26 -16.94
CA GLU A 400 22.95 -18.08 -16.37
C GLU A 400 23.76 -17.32 -17.42
N LYS A 401 24.51 -18.02 -18.28
CA LYS A 401 25.26 -17.41 -19.39
C LYS A 401 24.36 -16.71 -20.42
N LYS A 402 23.13 -17.19 -20.64
CA LYS A 402 22.16 -16.51 -21.50
C LYS A 402 21.52 -15.31 -20.80
N ASN A 403 21.33 -15.39 -19.49
CA ASN A 403 20.68 -14.34 -18.72
C ASN A 403 21.63 -13.20 -18.32
N THR A 404 22.95 -13.43 -18.32
CA THR A 404 23.95 -12.41 -17.96
C THR A 404 23.88 -11.17 -18.85
N THR A 405 23.41 -11.31 -20.10
CA THR A 405 23.16 -10.16 -21.00
C THR A 405 22.04 -9.24 -20.49
N PHE A 406 21.10 -9.75 -19.70
CA PHE A 406 19.96 -9.01 -19.15
C PHE A 406 20.15 -8.56 -17.70
N LEU A 407 21.05 -9.22 -16.96
CA LEU A 407 21.22 -8.99 -15.52
C LEU A 407 22.06 -7.74 -15.20
N GLY A 408 22.72 -7.13 -16.20
CA GLY A 408 23.63 -6.02 -15.97
C GLY A 408 24.87 -6.46 -15.18
N SER A 409 25.99 -5.77 -15.37
CA SER A 409 27.15 -5.94 -14.49
C SER A 409 26.87 -5.21 -13.18
N THR A 410 26.17 -5.85 -12.24
CA THR A 410 26.14 -5.41 -10.84
C THR A 410 27.42 -5.79 -10.14
#